data_AF-A0A1Q5H7F7-F1
#
_entry.id   AF-A0A1Q5H7F7-F1
#
_cell.length_a   1.000
_cell.length_b   1.000
_cell.length_c   1.000
_cell.angle_alpha   90.00
_cell.angle_beta   90.00
_cell.angle_gamma   90.00
#
_symmetry.space_group_name_H-M   'P 1'
#
loop_
_entity.id
_entity.type
_entity.pdbx_description
1 polymer ?
#
loop_
_entity_poly.entity_id
_entity_poly.type
_entity_poly.pdbx_seq_one_letter_code
_entity_poly.pdbx_strand_id
1 'polypeptide(L)'
;MSADGTEIAYERSGSGPAVVLVASAPADRSDTVKLAALLTEHFTVVDYDRRGRGASGDADAYAVDREIEDIAARVDQVGASENTSRFRLDPHVA
;
A
#
# COMPACT_ATOMS: atom_id res chain seq x y z
N MET A 1 -10.47 4.18 1.42
CA MET A 1 -10.58 4.49 2.86
C MET A 1 -10.21 3.24 3.62
N SER A 2 -9.42 3.39 4.68
CA SER A 2 -9.07 2.30 5.60
C SER A 2 -10.25 1.94 6.50
N ALA A 3 -10.12 0.86 7.28
CA ALA A 3 -11.20 0.37 8.15
C ALA A 3 -11.54 1.34 9.29
N ASP A 4 -10.58 2.13 9.75
CA ASP A 4 -10.75 3.19 10.75
C ASP A 4 -11.29 4.52 10.17
N GLY A 5 -11.55 4.57 8.86
CA GLY A 5 -12.01 5.77 8.19
C GLY A 5 -10.89 6.68 7.66
N THR A 6 -9.61 6.35 7.88
CA THR A 6 -8.50 7.15 7.34
C THR A 6 -8.49 7.12 5.81
N GLU A 7 -8.39 8.30 5.19
CA GLU A 7 -8.21 8.43 3.76
C GLU A 7 -6.78 8.09 3.36
N ILE A 8 -6.63 7.12 2.47
CA ILE A 8 -5.34 6.63 1.99
C ILE A 8 -5.20 7.01 0.52
N ALA A 9 -4.31 7.95 0.23
CA ALA A 9 -4.00 8.43 -1.10
C ALA A 9 -3.20 7.38 -1.87
N TYR A 10 -3.55 7.19 -3.15
CA TYR A 10 -2.89 6.22 -4.00
C TYR A 10 -3.04 6.61 -5.47
N GLU A 11 -2.17 6.03 -6.29
CA GLU A 11 -2.23 6.03 -7.73
C GLU A 11 -2.32 4.58 -8.23
N ARG A 12 -3.08 4.40 -9.31
CA ARG A 12 -3.22 3.10 -9.98
C ARG A 12 -2.82 3.26 -11.44
N SER A 13 -1.96 2.37 -11.93
CA SER A 13 -1.46 2.39 -13.30
C SER A 13 -1.17 0.99 -13.82
N GLY A 14 -1.08 0.85 -15.15
CA GLY A 14 -0.82 -0.43 -15.82
C GLY A 14 -2.00 -1.40 -15.82
N SER A 15 -1.74 -2.61 -16.31
CA SER A 15 -2.72 -3.70 -16.46
C SER A 15 -2.06 -5.06 -16.24
N GLY A 16 -2.78 -6.01 -15.64
CA GLY A 16 -2.27 -7.36 -15.38
C GLY A 16 -2.49 -7.77 -13.92
N PRO A 17 -1.71 -8.72 -13.39
CA PRO A 17 -1.75 -9.08 -11.97
C PRO A 17 -1.47 -7.86 -11.08
N ALA A 18 -2.08 -7.82 -9.89
CA ALA A 18 -1.95 -6.68 -8.99
C ALA A 18 -0.64 -6.70 -8.20
N VAL A 19 0.00 -5.54 -8.06
CA VAL A 19 1.14 -5.31 -7.17
C VAL A 19 0.87 -4.04 -6.36
N VAL A 20 0.99 -4.13 -5.04
CA VAL A 20 0.91 -2.98 -4.13
C VAL A 20 2.33 -2.62 -3.69
N LEU A 21 2.74 -1.38 -3.96
CA LEU A 21 4.04 -0.87 -3.52
C LEU A 21 3.92 -0.22 -2.15
N VAL A 22 4.85 -0.53 -1.26
CA VAL A 22 4.91 0.03 0.09
C VAL A 22 6.24 0.77 0.23
N ALA A 23 6.19 2.09 0.35
CA ALA A 23 7.38 2.92 0.57
C ALA A 23 7.99 2.69 1.97
N SER A 24 9.29 2.88 2.09
CA SER A 24 10.02 2.74 3.37
C SER A 24 9.58 3.77 4.41
N ALA A 25 9.78 3.50 5.71
CA ALA A 25 9.45 4.42 6.81
C ALA A 25 10.59 5.42 7.04
N PRO A 26 10.78 6.40 6.14
CA PRO A 26 10.07 7.67 6.33
C PRO A 26 9.46 8.26 5.05
N ALA A 27 9.60 7.56 3.93
CA ALA A 27 9.20 8.00 2.61
C ALA A 27 7.69 8.01 2.39
N ASP A 28 7.29 8.65 1.29
CA ASP A 28 5.97 8.54 0.69
C ASP A 28 6.08 7.85 -0.67
N ARG A 29 4.98 7.78 -1.44
CA ARG A 29 4.95 7.07 -2.73
C ARG A 29 5.89 7.65 -3.78
N SER A 30 6.37 8.90 -3.61
CA SER A 30 7.27 9.51 -4.60
C SER A 30 8.60 8.76 -4.75
N ASP A 31 9.04 8.07 -3.70
CA ASP A 31 10.28 7.27 -3.70
C ASP A 31 10.14 5.99 -4.55
N THR A 32 8.93 5.49 -4.77
CA THR A 32 8.65 4.27 -5.52
C THR A 32 8.25 4.51 -6.97
N VAL A 33 8.05 5.76 -7.40
CA VAL A 33 7.57 6.13 -8.75
C VAL A 33 8.39 5.49 -9.88
N LYS A 34 9.72 5.45 -9.76
CA LYS A 34 10.58 4.84 -10.80
C LYS A 34 10.35 3.34 -10.90
N LEU A 35 10.18 2.65 -9.77
CA LEU A 35 9.88 1.24 -9.76
C LEU A 35 8.46 0.97 -10.26
N ALA A 36 7.48 1.79 -9.85
CA ALA A 36 6.12 1.71 -10.32
C ALA A 36 6.07 1.75 -11.85
N ALA A 37 6.73 2.75 -12.47
CA ALA A 37 6.79 2.90 -13.92
C ALA A 37 7.30 1.65 -14.64
N LEU A 38 8.37 1.01 -14.13
CA LEU A 38 8.91 -0.22 -14.71
C LEU A 38 7.95 -1.41 -14.61
N LEU A 39 7.15 -1.48 -13.56
CA LEU A 39 6.22 -2.59 -13.33
C LEU A 39 4.92 -2.44 -14.14
N THR A 40 4.53 -1.22 -14.52
CA THR A 40 3.26 -0.99 -15.24
C THR A 40 3.15 -1.69 -16.58
N GLU A 41 4.26 -2.12 -17.17
CA GLU A 41 4.27 -2.88 -18.43
C GLU A 41 3.57 -4.24 -18.30
N HIS A 42 3.58 -4.83 -17.11
CA HIS A 42 3.10 -6.21 -16.88
C HIS A 42 2.08 -6.33 -15.75
N PHE A 43 1.95 -5.31 -14.89
CA PHE A 43 1.15 -5.36 -13.68
C PHE A 43 0.19 -4.18 -13.58
N THR A 44 -0.92 -4.39 -12.89
CA THR A 44 -1.67 -3.28 -12.29
C THR A 44 -0.97 -2.89 -11.00
N VAL A 45 -0.31 -1.75 -11.00
CA VAL A 45 0.45 -1.23 -9.87
C VAL A 45 -0.44 -0.29 -9.07
N VAL A 46 -0.50 -0.49 -7.76
CA VAL A 46 -1.05 0.46 -6.79
C VAL A 46 0.10 0.98 -5.97
N ASP A 47 0.40 2.25 -6.14
CA ASP A 47 1.40 2.96 -5.35
C ASP A 47 0.68 3.93 -4.41
N TYR A 48 0.90 3.81 -3.11
CA TYR A 48 0.09 4.51 -2.11
C TYR A 48 0.96 5.18 -1.04
N ASP A 49 0.44 6.29 -0.52
CA ASP A 49 1.03 6.91 0.65
C ASP A 49 0.57 6.17 1.90
N ARG A 50 1.51 5.66 2.69
CA ARG A 50 1.19 5.14 4.02
C ARG A 50 0.50 6.22 4.87
N ARG A 51 -0.30 5.80 5.85
CA ARG A 51 -0.90 6.73 6.81
C ARG A 51 0.14 7.70 7.40
N GLY A 52 -0.24 8.97 7.52
CA GLY A 52 0.63 10.05 7.98
C GLY A 52 1.77 10.41 7.03
N ARG A 53 1.72 9.99 5.76
CA ARG A 53 2.70 10.34 4.72
C ARG A 53 2.01 10.92 3.49
N GLY A 54 2.76 11.73 2.74
CA GLY A 54 2.30 12.34 1.49
C GLY A 54 0.92 12.99 1.62
N ALA A 55 -0.02 12.54 0.79
CA ALA A 55 -1.40 13.02 0.75
C ALA A 55 -2.40 12.14 1.53
N SER A 56 -1.92 11.10 2.23
CA SER A 56 -2.78 10.30 3.12
C SER A 56 -3.05 11.04 4.42
N GLY A 57 -4.24 10.80 4.98
CA GLY A 57 -4.56 11.18 6.35
C GLY A 57 -3.75 10.38 7.36
N ASP A 58 -3.95 10.71 8.64
CA ASP A 58 -3.37 9.98 9.77
C ASP A 58 -4.43 9.65 10.82
N ALA A 59 -4.04 8.91 11.85
CA ALA A 59 -4.86 8.64 13.02
C ALA A 59 -4.15 9.17 14.29
N ASP A 60 -4.94 9.54 15.31
CA ASP A 60 -4.41 10.10 16.56
C ASP A 60 -3.46 9.15 17.31
N ALA A 61 -3.61 7.84 17.09
CA ALA A 61 -2.78 6.81 17.70
C ALA A 61 -2.22 5.85 16.66
N TYR A 62 -0.91 5.64 16.70
CA TYR A 62 -0.24 4.64 15.88
C TYR A 62 -0.57 3.22 16.36
N ALA A 63 -0.94 2.35 15.42
CA ALA A 63 -1.04 0.92 15.64
C ALA A 63 -0.72 0.17 14.35
N VAL A 64 0.10 -0.89 14.46
CA VAL A 64 0.53 -1.71 13.31
C VAL A 64 -0.66 -2.34 12.57
N ASP A 65 -1.69 -2.76 13.31
CA ASP A 65 -2.91 -3.33 12.71
C ASP A 65 -3.59 -2.36 11.74
N ARG A 66 -3.47 -1.05 11.99
CA ARG A 66 -4.03 -0.03 11.11
C ARG A 66 -3.27 0.08 9.79
N GLU A 67 -1.96 -0.13 9.79
CA GLU A 67 -1.18 -0.22 8.54
C GLU A 67 -1.55 -1.45 7.71
N ILE A 68 -1.87 -2.56 8.36
CA ILE A 68 -2.35 -3.78 7.70
C ILE A 68 -3.72 -3.52 7.06
N GLU A 69 -4.60 -2.81 7.76
CA GLU A 69 -5.92 -2.42 7.24
C GLU A 69 -5.83 -1.47 6.05
N ASP A 70 -4.85 -0.57 6.02
CA ASP A 70 -4.60 0.30 4.85
C ASP A 70 -4.28 -0.52 3.61
N ILE A 71 -3.36 -1.48 3.75
CA ILE A 71 -2.95 -2.37 2.65
C ILE A 71 -4.13 -3.24 2.22
N ALA A 72 -4.88 -3.82 3.16
CA ALA A 72 -6.06 -4.62 2.86
C ALA A 72 -7.08 -3.81 2.05
N ALA A 73 -7.34 -2.56 2.45
CA ALA A 73 -8.23 -1.66 1.72
C ALA A 73 -7.73 -1.33 0.31
N ARG A 74 -6.42 -1.43 0.02
CA ARG A 74 -5.89 -1.28 -1.35
C ARG A 74 -6.03 -2.59 -2.14
N VAL A 75 -5.72 -3.73 -1.52
CA VAL A 75 -5.82 -5.07 -2.13
C VAL A 75 -7.25 -5.38 -2.58
N ASP A 76 -8.26 -5.08 -1.75
CA ASP A 76 -9.66 -5.32 -2.09
C ASP A 76 -10.12 -4.51 -3.31
N GLN A 77 -9.55 -3.32 -3.54
CA GLN A 77 -9.93 -2.45 -4.66
C GLN A 77 -9.37 -2.90 -6.01
N VAL A 78 -8.27 -3.66 -6.04
CA VAL A 78 -7.69 -4.17 -7.29
C VAL A 78 -8.19 -5.55 -7.68
N GLY A 79 -9.06 -6.16 -6.87
CA GLY A 79 -9.59 -7.50 -7.12
C GLY A 79 -8.49 -8.53 -6.91
N ALA A 80 -8.21 -8.87 -5.64
CA ALA A 80 -7.27 -9.91 -5.29
C ALA A 80 -7.63 -11.24 -6.00
N SER A 81 -6.68 -11.78 -6.77
CA SER A 81 -6.76 -13.13 -7.29
C SER A 81 -6.18 -14.13 -6.28
N GLU A 82 -6.42 -15.42 -6.48
CA GLU A 82 -6.15 -16.51 -5.51
C GLU A 82 -4.69 -16.64 -5.03
N ASN A 83 -3.73 -15.87 -5.58
CA ASN A 83 -2.31 -15.90 -5.24
C ASN A 83 -1.83 -14.78 -4.30
N THR A 84 -2.71 -14.21 -3.47
CA THR A 84 -2.31 -13.20 -2.47
C THR A 84 -1.52 -13.84 -1.33
N SER A 85 -0.19 -13.79 -1.41
CA SER A 85 0.69 -14.24 -0.34
C SER A 85 0.78 -13.18 0.76
N ARG A 86 0.14 -13.43 1.92
CA ARG A 86 0.31 -12.60 3.13
C ARG A 86 1.62 -12.97 3.82
N PHE A 87 2.62 -12.11 3.73
CA PHE A 87 3.82 -12.21 4.58
C PHE A 87 3.51 -11.65 5.96
N ARG A 88 3.62 -12.48 7.01
CA ARG A 88 3.55 -12.02 8.40
C ARG A 88 4.95 -11.62 8.84
N LEU A 89 5.15 -10.35 9.18
CA LEU A 89 6.37 -9.92 9.86
C LEU A 89 6.23 -10.29 11.34
N ASP A 90 7.20 -11.04 11.87
CA ASP A 90 7.26 -11.33 13.30
C ASP A 90 7.69 -10.04 14.05
N PRO A 91 6.92 -9.55 15.03
CA PRO A 91 7.18 -8.29 15.72
C PRO A 91 8.39 -8.33 16.67
N HIS A 92 9.15 -9.43 16.70
CA HIS A 92 10.28 -9.65 17.60
C HIS A 92 11.64 -9.71 16.91
N VAL A 93 11.74 -9.34 15.63
CA VAL A 93 13.02 -9.23 14.93
C VAL A 93 13.29 -7.76 14.59
N ALA A 94 13.96 -7.08 15.51
CA ALA A 94 14.69 -5.84 15.31
C ALA A 94 15.97 -5.89 16.15
#